data_AF-R6TTC1-F1
#
_entry.id   AF-R6TTC1-F1
#
_cell.length_a   1.000
_cell.length_b   1.000
_cell.length_c   1.000
_cell.angle_alpha   90.00
_cell.angle_beta   90.00
_cell.angle_gamma   90.00
#
_symmetry.space_group_name_H-M   'P 1'
#
loop_
_entity.id
_entity.type
_entity.pdbx_description
1 polymer ?
#
loop_
_entity_poly.entity_id
_entity_poly.type
_entity_poly.pdbx_seq_one_letter_code
_entity_poly.pdbx_strand_id
1 'polypeptide(L)' 'MNSWSYGESYTVPEGHIFVMGDNRNGSWDSRDEKVGAIDVRYVIGKVIFRFSPLSSFGTVK' A
#
# COMPACT_ATOMS: atom_id res chain seq x y z
N MET A 1 15.30 15.74 -15.96
CA MET A 1 15.91 14.41 -15.69
C MET A 1 16.18 14.36 -14.21
N ASN A 2 15.32 13.70 -13.46
CA ASN A 2 15.38 13.65 -12.01
C ASN A 2 16.38 12.55 -11.66
N SER A 3 17.42 12.88 -10.89
CA SER A 3 18.46 11.96 -10.45
C SER A 3 17.86 10.94 -9.47
N TRP A 4 17.27 9.87 -9.99
CA TRP A 4 16.90 8.73 -9.18
C TRP A 4 18.16 7.94 -8.84
N SER A 5 18.71 8.17 -7.65
CA SER A 5 19.73 7.30 -7.07
C SER A 5 19.09 5.94 -6.78
N TYR A 6 19.45 4.93 -7.56
CA TYR A 6 19.09 3.54 -7.27
C TYR A 6 19.65 3.15 -5.89
N GLY A 7 18.79 2.84 -4.92
CA GLY A 7 19.19 2.30 -3.61
C GLY A 7 18.86 3.16 -2.39
N GLU A 8 18.17 4.29 -2.54
CA GLU A 8 17.70 5.07 -1.38
C GLU A 8 16.62 4.28 -0.62
N SER A 9 16.89 3.94 0.63
CA SER A 9 15.94 3.26 1.51
C SER A 9 14.97 4.26 2.13
N TYR A 10 13.67 3.98 2.04
CA TYR A 10 12.65 4.74 2.78
C TYR A 10 12.46 4.14 4.17
N THR A 11 12.70 4.93 5.22
CA THR A 11 12.39 4.53 6.60
C THR A 11 11.01 5.06 6.98
N VAL A 12 10.11 4.15 7.32
CA VAL A 12 8.75 4.50 7.73
C VAL A 12 8.79 5.12 9.13
N PRO A 13 8.17 6.29 9.35
CA PRO A 13 8.07 6.88 10.68
C PRO A 13 7.34 5.95 11.66
N GLU A 14 7.64 6.10 12.95
CA GLU A 14 6.92 5.39 13.99
C GLU A 14 5.41 5.69 13.93
N GLY A 15 4.57 4.69 14.17
CA GLY A 15 3.11 4.82 14.10
C GLY A 15 2.55 4.97 12.68
N HIS A 16 3.36 4.78 11.64
CA HIS A 16 2.93 4.81 10.25
C HIS A 16 3.16 3.47 9.54
N ILE A 17 2.49 3.29 8.40
CA ILE A 17 2.69 2.17 7.49
C ILE A 17 2.99 2.67 6.07
N PHE A 18 3.80 1.90 5.36
CA PHE A 18 4.02 2.10 3.93
C PHE A 18 3.13 1.12 3.16
N VAL A 19 2.24 1.64 2.33
CA VAL A 19 1.27 0.81 1.58
C VAL A 19 1.66 0.76 0.10
N MET A 20 1.43 -0.40 -0.50
CA MET A 20 1.63 -0.61 -1.94
C MET A 20 0.46 -1.40 -2.49
N GLY A 21 -0.13 -0.91 -3.58
CA GLY A 21 -1.15 -1.67 -4.29
C GLY A 21 -0.54 -2.83 -5.07
N ASP A 22 -1.32 -3.89 -5.27
CA ASP A 22 -0.88 -5.04 -6.07
C ASP A 22 -0.68 -4.68 -7.55
N ASN A 23 -1.54 -3.80 -8.09
CA ASN A 23 -1.35 -3.23 -9.43
C ASN A 23 -0.29 -2.12 -9.41
N ARG A 24 0.99 -2.53 -9.34
CA ARG A 24 2.13 -1.64 -9.07
C ARG A 24 2.25 -0.44 -9.99
N ASN A 25 1.90 -0.59 -11.27
CA ASN A 25 2.02 0.46 -12.27
C ASN A 25 0.78 1.38 -12.33
N GLY A 26 -0.33 0.99 -11.69
CA GLY A 26 -1.59 1.73 -11.70
C GLY A 26 -2.08 2.16 -10.32
N SER A 27 -1.24 2.03 -9.30
CA SER A 27 -1.58 2.34 -7.91
C SER A 27 -0.95 3.65 -7.49
N TRP A 28 -1.78 4.57 -6.98
CA TRP A 28 -1.31 5.77 -6.31
C TRP A 28 -1.18 5.46 -4.82
N ASP A 29 0.03 5.13 -4.39
CA ASP A 29 0.34 4.62 -3.05
C ASP A 29 1.60 5.28 -2.48
N SER A 30 2.13 4.79 -1.36
CA SER A 30 3.19 5.45 -0.60
C SER A 30 4.49 5.72 -1.37
N ARG A 31 4.65 5.15 -2.58
CA ARG A 31 5.75 5.46 -3.51
C ARG A 31 5.63 6.86 -4.13
N ASP A 32 4.45 7.45 -4.16
CA ASP A 32 4.25 8.84 -4.55
C ASP A 32 4.31 9.75 -3.33
N GLU A 33 5.12 10.81 -3.42
CA GLU A 33 5.35 11.79 -2.35
C GLU A 33 4.06 12.48 -1.89
N LYS A 34 3.02 12.55 -2.73
CA LYS A 34 1.71 13.13 -2.37
C LYS A 34 0.90 12.21 -1.46
N VAL A 35 1.21 10.92 -1.41
CA VAL A 35 0.57 9.94 -0.51
C VAL A 35 1.46 9.69 0.70
N GLY A 36 2.71 9.31 0.48
CA GLY A 36 3.68 9.03 1.55
C GLY A 36 3.25 7.91 2.52
N ALA A 37 3.87 7.87 3.70
CA ALA A 37 3.49 6.94 4.77
C ALA A 37 2.17 7.35 5.42
N ILE A 38 1.35 6.35 5.77
CA ILE A 38 0.00 6.55 6.32
C ILE A 38 0.01 6.31 7.83
N ASP A 39 -0.51 7.24 8.61
CA ASP A 39 -0.72 7.07 10.04
C ASP A 39 -1.69 5.91 10.30
N VAL A 40 -1.31 4.97 11.17
CA VAL A 40 -2.10 3.75 11.43
C VAL A 40 -3.49 4.05 11.99
N ARG A 41 -3.72 5.24 12.56
CA ARG A 41 -5.04 5.67 13.06
C ARG A 41 -6.07 5.83 11.95
N TYR A 42 -5.62 6.01 10.70
CA TYR A 42 -6.52 6.05 9.53
C TYR A 42 -6.87 4.66 8.98
N VAL A 43 -6.28 3.59 9.53
CA VAL A 43 -6.60 2.20 9.13
C VAL A 43 -7.89 1.76 9.80
N ILE A 44 -8.95 1.60 9.01
CA ILE A 44 -10.26 1.16 9.50
C ILE A 44 -10.25 -0.33 9.85
N GLY A 45 -9.54 -1.17 9.08
CA GLY A 45 -9.48 -2.61 9.33
C GLY A 45 -8.75 -3.40 8.24
N LYS A 46 -8.74 -4.73 8.39
CA LYS A 46 -8.11 -5.67 7.47
C LYS A 46 -9.15 -6.39 6.63
N VAL A 47 -8.93 -6.45 5.32
CA VAL A 47 -9.74 -7.29 4.42
C VAL A 47 -9.39 -8.75 4.67
N ILE A 48 -10.37 -9.56 5.10
CA ILE A 48 -10.19 -10.99 5.41
C ILE A 48 -11.04 -11.92 4.55
N PHE A 49 -12.04 -11.41 3.84
CA PHE A 49 -13.00 -12.21 3.08
C PHE A 49 -13.44 -11.51 1.81
N ARG A 50 -13.66 -12.28 0.74
CA ARG A 50 -14.15 -11.83 -0.56
C ARG A 50 -15.49 -12.49 -0.88
N PHE A 51 -16.52 -11.67 -1.08
CA PHE A 51 -17.87 -12.13 -1.41
C PHE A 51 -18.13 -12.33 -2.92
N SER A 52 -17.34 -11.71 -3.80
CA SER A 52 -17.53 -11.76 -5.25
C SER A 52 -16.21 -11.50 -5.98
N PRO A 53 -15.98 -12.06 -7.19
CA PRO A 53 -16.82 -13.03 -7.91
C PRO A 53 -16.85 -14.41 -7.23
N LEU A 54 -17.91 -15.19 -7.46
CA LEU A 54 -18.12 -16.51 -6.83
C LEU A 54 -16.95 -17.48 -7.07
N SER A 55 -16.26 -17.36 -8.22
CA SER A 55 -15.06 -18.14 -8.54
C SER A 55 -13.88 -17.91 -7.58
N SER A 56 -13.93 -16.85 -6.79
CA SER A 56 -12.94 -16.51 -5.75
C SER A 56 -13.59 -16.19 -4.40
N PHE A 57 -14.79 -16.73 -4.15
CA PHE A 57 -15.48 -16.58 -2.87
C PHE A 57 -14.70 -17.28 -1.76
N GLY A 58 -14.40 -16.57 -0.67
CA GLY A 58 -13.67 -17.15 0.45
C GLY A 58 -12.75 -16.16 1.16
N THR A 59 -11.89 -16.69 2.03
CA THR A 59 -10.89 -15.89 2.74
C THR A 59 -9.83 -15.34 1.78
N VAL A 60 -9.40 -14.11 2.04
CA VAL A 60 -8.27 -13.49 1.31
C VAL A 60 -6.98 -14.00 1.95
N LYS A 61 -6.06 -14.50 1.11
CA LYS A 61 -4.73 -14.95 1.54
C LYS A 61 -3.84 -13.78 1.93
#